data_AF-A0A4Z1J8G5-F1
#
_entry.id   AF-A0A4Z1J8G5-F1
#
_cell.length_a   1.000
_cell.length_b   1.000
_cell.length_c   1.000
_cell.angle_alpha   90.00
_cell.angle_beta   90.00
_cell.angle_gamma   90.00
#
_symmetry.space_group_name_H-M   'P 1'
#
loop_
_entity.id
_entity.type
_entity.pdbx_description
1 polymer ?
#
loop_
_entity_poly.entity_id
_entity_poly.type
_entity_poly.pdbx_seq_one_letter_code
_entity_poly.pdbx_strand_id
1 'polypeptide(L)'
;MRCKVCDRLNVTELLKQAKAISDRNFLSDDYFYFEHYKRYDDLVTAALSGCELCLLLQRQCEDEKIEVYDQDSLVTLEQKFRILEANNRPMDLRVDIKASHLNNVQPFEKGKVFDHLTFQHWESDNTDFSLRIVFILQTSKDQPKFIDDTRIGQFIIDEDLASDANFDIARGWMNNYIVEHSESNCPSFEDKVLPSRVIDIGSEDTNPYLLRQTVLGANGSH
;
A
#
# COMPACT_ATOMS: atom_id res chain seq x y z
N MET A 1 -4.96 7.84 -20.37
CA MET A 1 -4.73 6.90 -21.50
C MET A 1 -3.59 5.95 -21.14
N ARG A 2 -3.57 4.72 -21.68
CA ARG A 2 -2.54 3.71 -21.39
C ARG A 2 -1.76 3.35 -22.67
N CYS A 3 -0.48 3.01 -22.53
CA CYS A 3 0.33 2.47 -23.62
C CYS A 3 0.12 0.95 -23.75
N LYS A 4 0.58 0.36 -24.86
CA LYS A 4 0.45 -1.09 -25.12
C LYS A 4 1.00 -1.99 -24.01
N VAL A 5 2.05 -1.56 -23.31
CA VAL A 5 2.60 -2.30 -22.17
C VAL A 5 1.65 -2.20 -20.98
N CYS A 6 1.27 -1.01 -20.56
CA CYS A 6 0.34 -0.80 -19.44
C CYS A 6 -1.07 -1.35 -19.71
N ASP A 7 -1.50 -1.45 -20.97
CA ASP A 7 -2.77 -2.08 -21.36
C ASP A 7 -2.80 -3.59 -21.09
N ARG A 8 -1.63 -4.24 -21.10
CA ARG A 8 -1.50 -5.66 -20.75
C ARG A 8 -1.44 -5.90 -19.24
N LEU A 9 -1.30 -4.85 -18.44
CA LEU A 9 -1.24 -4.96 -16.99
C LEU A 9 -2.64 -5.27 -16.45
N ASN A 10 -2.81 -6.50 -15.96
CA ASN A 10 -4.07 -7.01 -15.46
C ASN A 10 -3.90 -7.58 -14.05
N VAL A 11 -4.65 -7.03 -13.09
CA VAL A 11 -4.61 -7.45 -11.69
C VAL A 11 -4.97 -8.92 -11.51
N THR A 12 -5.89 -9.47 -12.31
CA THR A 12 -6.22 -10.91 -12.27
C THR A 12 -5.02 -11.78 -12.59
N GLU A 13 -4.22 -11.39 -13.58
CA GLU A 13 -3.03 -12.15 -13.96
C GLU A 13 -1.90 -11.96 -12.94
N LEU A 14 -1.72 -10.75 -12.40
CA LEU A 14 -0.77 -10.49 -11.31
C LEU A 14 -1.12 -11.31 -10.05
N LEU A 15 -2.41 -11.46 -9.74
CA LEU A 15 -2.85 -12.25 -8.59
C LEU A 15 -2.58 -13.75 -8.79
N LYS A 16 -2.85 -14.28 -9.99
CA LYS A 16 -2.51 -15.66 -10.35
C LYS A 16 -1.00 -15.90 -10.24
N GLN A 17 -0.18 -14.94 -10.69
CA GLN A 17 1.27 -15.00 -10.57
C GLN A 17 1.69 -15.01 -9.09
N ALA A 18 1.19 -14.09 -8.28
CA ALA A 18 1.49 -14.01 -6.85
C ALA A 18 1.16 -15.33 -6.11
N LYS A 19 0.01 -15.94 -6.43
CA LYS A 19 -0.38 -17.24 -5.88
C LYS A 19 0.58 -18.36 -6.33
N ALA A 20 0.87 -18.44 -7.64
CA ALA A 20 1.76 -19.45 -8.18
C ALA A 20 3.20 -19.35 -7.66
N ILE A 21 3.65 -18.14 -7.30
CA ILE A 21 4.95 -17.89 -6.67
C ILE A 21 4.94 -18.40 -5.22
N SER A 22 3.89 -18.12 -4.46
CA SER A 22 3.74 -18.61 -3.08
C SER A 22 3.72 -20.14 -3.00
N ASP A 23 3.15 -20.82 -4.00
CA ASP A 23 3.07 -22.28 -4.05
C ASP A 23 4.41 -22.97 -4.39
N ARG A 24 5.42 -22.23 -4.88
CA ARG A 24 6.71 -22.79 -5.28
C ARG A 24 7.82 -22.40 -4.31
N ASN A 25 8.58 -23.38 -3.83
CA ASN A 25 9.86 -23.14 -3.15
C ASN A 25 10.81 -22.38 -4.09
N PHE A 26 11.37 -21.28 -3.59
CA PHE A 26 12.12 -20.18 -4.23
C PHE A 26 13.32 -20.50 -5.18
N LEU A 27 13.37 -21.65 -5.86
CA LEU A 27 14.60 -22.21 -6.45
C LEU A 27 14.74 -22.14 -7.98
N SER A 28 13.91 -21.39 -8.72
CA SER A 28 14.15 -21.21 -10.17
C SER A 28 13.87 -19.78 -10.64
N ASP A 29 14.82 -19.23 -11.42
CA ASP A 29 14.74 -17.93 -12.11
C ASP A 29 13.58 -17.80 -13.13
N ASP A 30 12.84 -18.88 -13.38
CA ASP A 30 11.61 -18.91 -14.20
C ASP A 30 10.40 -18.31 -13.45
N TYR A 31 10.58 -17.17 -12.80
CA TYR A 31 9.48 -16.44 -12.18
C TYR A 31 8.58 -15.84 -13.26
N PHE A 32 7.28 -16.15 -13.23
CA PHE A 32 6.28 -15.46 -14.03
C PHE A 32 6.02 -14.08 -13.41
N TYR A 33 6.84 -13.10 -13.76
CA TYR A 33 6.61 -11.70 -13.42
C TYR A 33 6.11 -10.93 -14.63
N PHE A 34 5.35 -9.86 -14.38
CA PHE A 34 5.07 -8.88 -15.41
C PHE A 34 6.28 -7.95 -15.54
N GLU A 35 7.03 -8.08 -16.64
CA GLU A 35 8.10 -7.15 -16.99
C GLU A 35 7.49 -5.90 -17.64
N HIS A 36 7.83 -4.71 -17.13
CA HIS A 36 7.47 -3.46 -17.76
C HIS A 36 8.46 -3.13 -18.92
N TYR A 37 8.68 -1.86 -19.23
CA TYR A 37 9.74 -1.47 -20.17
C TYR A 37 11.13 -1.87 -19.67
N LYS A 38 11.94 -2.42 -20.58
CA LYS A 38 13.35 -2.78 -20.34
C LYS A 38 14.28 -1.57 -20.29
N ARG A 39 13.84 -0.46 -20.87
CA ARG A 39 14.58 0.78 -21.08
C ARG A 39 13.75 1.92 -20.49
N TYR A 40 14.42 2.82 -19.79
CA TYR A 40 13.85 4.04 -19.24
C TYR A 40 13.42 4.99 -20.34
N ASP A 41 14.16 5.08 -21.45
CA ASP A 41 13.76 5.89 -22.60
C ASP A 41 12.41 5.48 -23.18
N ASP A 42 12.12 4.18 -23.23
CA ASP A 42 10.82 3.68 -23.68
C ASP A 42 9.69 4.08 -22.71
N LEU A 43 9.96 4.05 -21.40
CA LEU A 43 9.04 4.50 -20.36
C LEU A 43 8.75 6.00 -20.49
N VAL A 44 9.78 6.83 -20.65
CA VAL A 44 9.66 8.28 -20.85
C VAL A 44 8.91 8.58 -22.14
N THR A 45 9.22 7.88 -23.23
CA THR A 45 8.53 8.03 -24.52
C THR A 45 7.05 7.68 -24.40
N ALA A 46 6.70 6.62 -23.67
CA ALA A 46 5.32 6.24 -23.41
C ALA A 46 4.59 7.28 -22.54
N ALA A 47 5.25 7.85 -21.53
CA ALA A 47 4.71 8.93 -20.72
C ALA A 47 4.42 10.19 -21.56
N LEU A 48 5.38 10.63 -22.38
CA LEU A 48 5.23 11.75 -23.32
C LEU A 48 4.11 11.52 -24.35
N SER A 49 3.90 10.26 -24.74
CA SER A 49 2.80 9.86 -25.64
C SER A 49 1.43 9.81 -24.95
N GLY A 50 1.36 10.17 -23.66
CA GLY A 50 0.11 10.29 -22.90
C GLY A 50 -0.24 9.07 -22.03
N CYS A 51 0.70 8.16 -21.77
CA CYS A 51 0.46 7.07 -20.83
C CYS A 51 0.54 7.56 -19.38
N GLU A 52 -0.60 7.59 -18.68
CA GLU A 52 -0.70 8.11 -17.31
C GLU A 52 0.12 7.30 -16.30
N LEU A 53 0.09 5.97 -16.38
CA LEU A 53 0.87 5.12 -15.49
C LEU A 53 2.39 5.29 -15.70
N CYS A 54 2.84 5.36 -16.96
CA CYS A 54 4.26 5.65 -17.24
C CYS A 54 4.66 7.04 -16.74
N LEU A 55 3.78 8.04 -16.86
CA LEU A 55 4.03 9.38 -16.34
C LEU A 55 4.17 9.39 -14.81
N LEU A 56 3.31 8.65 -14.10
CA LEU A 56 3.43 8.51 -12.64
C LEU A 56 4.73 7.82 -12.25
N LEU A 57 5.10 6.74 -12.96
CA LEU A 57 6.36 6.05 -12.74
C LEU A 57 7.57 6.95 -13.00
N GLN A 58 7.54 7.71 -14.09
CA GLN A 58 8.60 8.66 -14.43
C GLN A 58 8.80 9.68 -13.31
N ARG A 59 7.73 10.34 -12.86
CA ARG A 59 7.79 11.33 -11.77
C ARG A 59 8.35 10.72 -10.50
N GLN A 60 7.89 9.52 -10.14
CA GLN A 60 8.42 8.83 -8.98
C GLN A 60 9.91 8.52 -9.14
N CYS A 61 10.37 8.18 -10.35
CA CYS A 61 11.79 7.96 -10.61
C CYS A 61 12.62 9.25 -10.44
N GLU A 62 12.06 10.39 -10.82
CA GLU A 62 12.68 11.71 -10.68
C GLU A 62 12.74 12.17 -9.20
N ASP A 63 11.73 11.84 -8.41
CA ASP A 63 11.59 12.28 -7.01
C ASP A 63 12.30 11.36 -5.99
N GLU A 64 12.28 10.04 -6.22
CA GLU A 64 12.76 9.06 -5.26
C GLU A 64 14.30 9.00 -5.24
N LYS A 65 14.87 9.32 -4.09
CA LYS A 65 16.32 9.33 -3.85
C LYS A 65 16.76 8.05 -3.17
N ILE A 66 17.88 7.50 -3.63
CA ILE A 66 18.45 6.24 -3.18
C ILE A 66 19.91 6.45 -2.78
N GLU A 67 20.33 5.77 -1.72
CA GLU A 67 21.73 5.74 -1.29
C GLU A 67 22.53 4.81 -2.21
N VAL A 68 23.68 5.29 -2.70
CA VAL A 68 24.63 4.47 -3.45
C VAL A 68 25.76 4.11 -2.50
N TYR A 69 25.97 2.82 -2.23
CA TYR A 69 26.96 2.35 -1.23
C TYR A 69 28.39 2.84 -1.45
N ASP A 70 28.74 3.26 -2.66
CA ASP A 70 30.12 3.57 -3.07
C ASP A 70 30.40 5.08 -3.17
N GLN A 71 29.36 5.90 -3.07
CA GLN A 71 29.45 7.36 -3.09
C GLN A 71 28.46 7.85 -2.07
N ASP A 72 28.93 8.55 -1.03
CA ASP A 72 28.14 9.13 0.08
C ASP A 72 27.16 10.23 -0.42
N SER A 73 26.39 9.90 -1.46
CA SER A 73 25.59 10.75 -2.31
C SER A 73 24.28 10.03 -2.63
N LEU A 74 23.19 10.79 -2.50
CA LEU A 74 21.88 10.34 -2.91
C LEU A 74 21.72 10.59 -4.41
N VAL A 75 21.44 9.54 -5.16
CA VAL A 75 21.04 9.65 -6.58
C VAL A 75 19.55 9.41 -6.72
N THR A 76 18.92 9.92 -7.76
CA THR A 76 17.53 9.60 -8.05
C THR A 76 17.43 8.23 -8.73
N LEU A 77 16.26 7.60 -8.66
CA LEU A 77 15.99 6.36 -9.37
C LEU A 77 16.12 6.55 -10.90
N GLU A 78 15.73 7.72 -11.42
CA GLU A 78 16.01 8.12 -12.80
C GLU A 78 17.51 8.03 -13.11
N GLN A 79 18.37 8.65 -12.29
CA GLN A 79 19.81 8.65 -12.51
C GLN A 79 20.36 7.23 -12.54
N LYS A 80 19.90 6.35 -11.64
CA LYS A 80 20.27 4.92 -11.65
C LYS A 80 19.85 4.25 -12.95
N PHE A 81 18.61 4.43 -13.40
CA PHE A 81 18.13 3.83 -14.64
C PHE A 81 18.87 4.35 -15.87
N ARG A 82 19.19 5.65 -15.92
CA ARG A 82 20.01 6.25 -16.98
C ARG A 82 21.42 5.65 -17.03
N ILE A 83 22.04 5.39 -15.88
CA ILE A 83 23.35 4.72 -15.79
C ILE A 83 23.26 3.27 -16.28
N LEU A 84 22.21 2.54 -15.90
CA LEU A 84 22.00 1.17 -16.39
C LEU A 84 21.86 1.15 -17.92
N GLU A 85 21.04 2.03 -18.49
CA GLU A 85 20.86 2.15 -19.94
C GLU A 85 22.16 2.49 -20.67
N ALA A 86 22.94 3.44 -20.15
CA ALA A 86 24.23 3.83 -20.72
C ALA A 86 25.23 2.65 -20.74
N ASN A 87 25.13 1.76 -19.75
CA ASN A 87 25.89 0.50 -19.68
C ASN A 87 25.22 -0.66 -20.44
N ASN A 88 24.19 -0.38 -21.24
CA ASN A 88 23.37 -1.35 -21.97
C ASN A 88 22.70 -2.42 -21.09
N ARG A 89 22.56 -2.17 -19.78
CA ARG A 89 21.84 -3.02 -18.84
C ARG A 89 20.34 -2.67 -18.86
N PRO A 90 19.44 -3.67 -18.78
CA PRO A 90 18.02 -3.40 -18.65
C PRO A 90 17.70 -2.80 -17.27
N MET A 91 16.57 -2.11 -17.18
CA MET A 91 16.03 -1.63 -15.92
C MET A 91 15.44 -2.73 -15.04
N ASP A 92 15.08 -3.89 -15.61
CA ASP A 92 14.44 -5.02 -14.93
C ASP A 92 13.35 -4.61 -13.93
N LEU A 93 12.46 -3.71 -14.36
CA LEU A 93 11.34 -3.23 -13.57
C LEU A 93 10.19 -4.23 -13.64
N ARG A 94 10.02 -5.01 -12.57
CA ARG A 94 9.00 -6.05 -12.42
C ARG A 94 7.79 -5.50 -11.70
N VAL A 95 6.60 -5.97 -12.08
CA VAL A 95 5.34 -5.53 -11.50
C VAL A 95 4.67 -6.69 -10.78
N ASP A 96 4.34 -6.47 -9.51
CA ASP A 96 3.68 -7.45 -8.65
C ASP A 96 2.47 -6.81 -7.95
N ILE A 97 1.55 -7.65 -7.48
CA ILE A 97 0.52 -7.26 -6.52
C ILE A 97 0.80 -7.89 -5.15
N LYS A 98 0.72 -7.07 -4.09
CA LYS A 98 1.01 -7.48 -2.71
C LYS A 98 -0.11 -7.06 -1.78
N ALA A 99 -0.25 -7.81 -0.69
CA ALA A 99 -1.09 -7.45 0.43
C ALA A 99 -0.27 -6.59 1.40
N SER A 100 -0.70 -5.36 1.66
CA SER A 100 0.01 -4.39 2.50
C SER A 100 0.26 -4.86 3.94
N HIS A 101 -0.64 -5.70 4.45
CA HIS A 101 -0.59 -6.26 5.80
C HIS A 101 0.25 -7.54 5.91
N LEU A 102 0.77 -8.07 4.79
CA LEU A 102 1.64 -9.23 4.80
C LEU A 102 3.11 -8.83 4.72
N ASN A 103 3.92 -9.51 5.52
CA ASN A 103 5.38 -9.47 5.37
C ASN A 103 5.82 -10.48 4.31
N ASN A 104 6.99 -10.29 3.69
CA ASN A 104 7.54 -11.11 2.59
C ASN A 104 7.68 -12.62 2.90
N VAL A 105 7.51 -13.04 4.16
CA VAL A 105 7.65 -14.44 4.63
C VAL A 105 6.28 -15.12 4.78
N GLN A 106 5.19 -14.36 4.72
CA GLN A 106 3.86 -14.92 4.93
C GLN A 106 3.29 -15.50 3.63
N PRO A 107 2.63 -16.67 3.71
CA PRO A 107 2.05 -17.31 2.54
C PRO A 107 0.87 -16.51 1.99
N PHE A 108 0.65 -16.62 0.68
CA PHE A 108 -0.38 -15.89 -0.05
C PHE A 108 -1.78 -16.05 0.55
N GLU A 109 -2.13 -17.23 1.07
CA GLU A 109 -3.45 -17.55 1.65
C GLU A 109 -3.79 -16.70 2.89
N LYS A 110 -2.78 -16.12 3.55
CA LYS A 110 -3.03 -15.17 4.65
C LYS A 110 -3.48 -13.80 4.17
N GLY A 111 -3.29 -13.51 2.88
CA GLY A 111 -3.61 -12.23 2.26
C GLY A 111 -5.12 -12.11 2.06
N LYS A 112 -5.77 -11.33 2.91
CA LYS A 112 -7.22 -11.10 2.79
C LYS A 112 -7.56 -10.01 1.77
N VAL A 113 -6.63 -9.08 1.58
CA VAL A 113 -6.78 -7.91 0.72
C VAL A 113 -5.45 -7.66 0.02
N PHE A 114 -5.47 -7.59 -1.31
CA PHE A 114 -4.33 -7.27 -2.15
C PHE A 114 -4.52 -5.86 -2.71
N ASP A 115 -3.76 -4.93 -2.17
CA ASP A 115 -3.97 -3.48 -2.28
C ASP A 115 -2.73 -2.72 -2.71
N HIS A 116 -1.56 -3.34 -2.78
CA HIS A 116 -0.34 -2.71 -3.26
C HIS A 116 0.01 -3.21 -4.66
N LEU A 117 0.06 -2.31 -5.64
CA LEU A 117 0.68 -2.54 -6.93
C LEU A 117 2.13 -2.06 -6.86
N THR A 118 3.09 -2.98 -6.89
CA THR A 118 4.50 -2.67 -6.67
C THR A 118 5.30 -2.80 -7.95
N PHE A 119 6.11 -1.80 -8.26
CA PHE A 119 7.11 -1.84 -9.32
C PHE A 119 8.48 -1.96 -8.67
N GLN A 120 9.11 -3.12 -8.85
CA GLN A 120 10.33 -3.48 -8.18
C GLN A 120 11.47 -3.61 -9.19
N HIS A 121 12.55 -2.87 -8.98
CA HIS A 121 13.80 -3.15 -9.69
C HIS A 121 14.39 -4.45 -9.16
N TRP A 122 14.67 -5.39 -10.05
CA TRP A 122 15.33 -6.65 -9.71
C TRP A 122 16.81 -6.61 -10.09
N GLU A 123 17.69 -6.74 -9.09
CA GLU A 123 19.13 -6.83 -9.29
C GLU A 123 19.58 -8.23 -8.81
N SER A 124 20.24 -9.00 -9.68
CA SER A 124 20.64 -10.40 -9.40
C SER A 124 21.60 -10.53 -8.22
N ASP A 125 22.30 -9.45 -7.90
CA ASP A 125 23.44 -9.46 -6.99
C ASP A 125 23.01 -8.97 -5.60
N ASN A 126 22.05 -9.69 -5.00
CA ASN A 126 21.79 -9.92 -3.57
C ASN A 126 22.23 -8.91 -2.48
N THR A 127 22.22 -7.59 -2.73
CA THR A 127 22.26 -6.58 -1.65
C THR A 127 20.96 -5.81 -1.60
N ASP A 128 20.07 -6.38 -0.79
CA ASP A 128 18.86 -5.90 -0.10
C ASP A 128 18.40 -4.43 -0.23
N PHE A 129 18.38 -3.88 -1.44
CA PHE A 129 17.67 -2.64 -1.78
C PHE A 129 16.84 -2.87 -3.02
N SER A 130 15.82 -3.73 -2.89
CA SER A 130 14.81 -3.76 -3.92
C SER A 130 14.10 -2.40 -3.93
N LEU A 131 14.49 -1.54 -4.87
CA LEU A 131 13.84 -0.25 -5.10
C LEU A 131 12.40 -0.55 -5.52
N ARG A 132 11.45 0.04 -4.79
CA ARG A 132 10.03 -0.30 -4.93
C ARG A 132 9.20 0.96 -4.99
N ILE A 133 8.63 1.21 -6.16
CA ILE A 133 7.53 2.18 -6.31
C ILE A 133 6.24 1.45 -5.94
N VAL A 134 5.49 1.98 -4.98
CA VAL A 134 4.24 1.37 -4.50
C VAL A 134 3.06 2.28 -4.82
N PHE A 135 2.11 1.75 -5.59
CA PHE A 135 0.81 2.39 -5.76
C PHE A 135 -0.25 1.65 -4.94
N ILE A 136 -1.04 2.41 -4.20
CA ILE A 136 -2.16 1.89 -3.43
C ILE A 136 -3.37 1.76 -4.35
N LEU A 137 -3.86 0.54 -4.50
CA LEU A 137 -5.12 0.24 -5.16
C LEU A 137 -6.26 0.60 -4.22
N GLN A 138 -7.09 1.54 -4.66
CA GLN A 138 -8.25 2.00 -3.92
C GLN A 138 -9.54 1.47 -4.55
N THR A 139 -10.52 1.15 -3.71
CA THR A 139 -11.87 0.77 -4.13
C THR A 139 -12.90 1.53 -3.31
N SER A 140 -14.05 1.84 -3.92
CA SER A 140 -15.18 2.42 -3.17
C SER A 140 -15.69 1.41 -2.15
N LYS A 141 -16.11 1.92 -0.99
CA LYS A 141 -16.68 1.10 0.10
C LYS A 141 -17.95 0.37 -0.34
N ASP A 142 -18.76 1.02 -1.17
CA ASP A 142 -20.05 0.48 -1.64
C ASP A 142 -19.88 -0.51 -2.80
N GLN A 143 -18.68 -0.53 -3.40
CA GLN A 143 -18.37 -1.39 -4.56
C GLN A 143 -17.04 -2.10 -4.34
N PRO A 144 -16.97 -3.03 -3.36
CA PRO A 144 -15.77 -3.81 -3.15
C PRO A 144 -15.49 -4.67 -4.40
N LYS A 145 -14.24 -4.69 -4.85
CA LYS A 145 -13.81 -5.52 -5.97
C LYS A 145 -13.21 -6.83 -5.47
N PHE A 146 -13.66 -7.93 -6.06
CA PHE A 146 -13.16 -9.27 -5.79
C PHE A 146 -12.70 -9.93 -7.08
N ILE A 147 -11.66 -10.73 -6.97
CA ILE A 147 -11.21 -11.68 -7.98
C ILE A 147 -11.20 -13.04 -7.28
N ASP A 148 -12.08 -13.93 -7.73
CA ASP A 148 -12.47 -15.12 -6.97
C ASP A 148 -12.89 -14.72 -5.54
N ASP A 149 -12.29 -15.32 -4.51
CA ASP A 149 -12.54 -14.99 -3.10
C ASP A 149 -11.56 -13.95 -2.53
N THR A 150 -10.72 -13.36 -3.38
CA THR A 150 -9.69 -12.40 -2.95
C THR A 150 -10.13 -10.97 -3.19
N ARG A 151 -10.10 -10.16 -2.13
CA ARG A 151 -10.44 -8.74 -2.24
C ARG A 151 -9.28 -7.94 -2.82
N ILE A 152 -9.60 -7.04 -3.76
CA ILE A 152 -8.65 -6.12 -4.38
C ILE A 152 -8.88 -4.70 -3.89
N GLY A 153 -7.80 -4.07 -3.43
CA GLY A 153 -7.76 -2.68 -3.03
C GLY A 153 -8.33 -2.41 -1.63
N GLN A 154 -7.80 -1.37 -1.01
CA GLN A 154 -8.29 -0.85 0.25
C GLN A 154 -9.41 0.19 0.03
N PHE A 155 -10.24 0.37 1.05
CA PHE A 155 -11.28 1.40 0.96
C PHE A 155 -10.66 2.78 0.93
N ILE A 156 -11.23 3.66 0.12
CA ILE A 156 -10.92 5.09 0.21
C ILE A 156 -11.43 5.54 1.58
N ILE A 157 -10.51 5.99 2.41
CA ILE A 157 -10.83 6.72 3.63
C ILE A 157 -10.96 8.18 3.19
N ASP A 158 -12.09 8.80 3.49
CA ASP A 158 -12.25 10.24 3.30
C ASP A 158 -11.22 10.95 4.19
N GLU A 159 -10.34 11.75 3.56
CA GLU A 159 -9.26 12.44 4.26
C GLU A 159 -9.78 13.39 5.33
N ASP A 160 -10.99 13.94 5.12
CA ASP A 160 -11.69 14.69 6.14
C ASP A 160 -12.59 13.75 6.95
N LEU A 161 -12.05 13.26 8.07
CA LEU A 161 -12.82 12.46 9.03
C LEU A 161 -14.03 13.23 9.60
N ALA A 162 -14.03 14.55 9.52
CA ALA A 162 -15.13 15.42 9.91
C ALA A 162 -16.05 15.80 8.74
N SER A 163 -15.93 15.14 7.59
CA SER A 163 -16.81 15.38 6.45
C SER A 163 -18.27 15.03 6.79
N ASP A 164 -19.19 15.77 6.19
CA ASP A 164 -20.63 15.49 6.31
C ASP A 164 -20.96 14.05 5.89
N ALA A 165 -20.24 13.51 4.91
CA ALA A 165 -20.38 12.13 4.44
C ALA A 165 -20.01 11.11 5.54
N ASN A 166 -18.92 11.32 6.26
CA ASN A 166 -18.54 10.47 7.40
C ASN A 166 -19.55 10.59 8.55
N PHE A 167 -20.03 11.81 8.84
CA PHE A 167 -21.08 12.02 9.84
C PHE A 167 -22.40 11.35 9.45
N ASP A 168 -22.80 11.38 8.18
CA ASP A 168 -23.98 10.70 7.67
C ASP A 168 -23.85 9.18 7.80
N ILE A 169 -22.67 8.61 7.50
CA ILE A 169 -22.39 7.18 7.70
C ILE A 169 -22.51 6.81 9.19
N ALA A 170 -21.89 7.59 10.07
CA ALA A 170 -21.94 7.36 11.52
C ALA A 170 -23.37 7.45 12.06
N ARG A 171 -24.13 8.48 11.64
CA ARG A 171 -25.56 8.62 11.98
C ARG A 171 -26.38 7.45 11.43
N GLY A 172 -26.10 6.98 10.22
CA GLY A 172 -26.73 5.81 9.62
C GLY A 172 -26.51 4.54 10.43
N TRP A 173 -25.28 4.29 10.87
CA TRP A 173 -24.97 3.15 11.76
C TRP A 173 -25.72 3.26 13.08
N MET A 174 -25.75 4.44 13.69
CA MET A 174 -26.43 4.67 14.96
C MET A 174 -27.94 4.47 14.84
N ASN A 175 -28.54 4.97 13.75
CA ASN A 175 -29.97 4.79 13.48
C ASN A 175 -30.33 3.33 13.21
N ASN A 176 -29.56 2.62 12.39
CA ASN A 176 -29.78 1.19 12.16
C ASN A 176 -29.65 0.40 13.47
N TYR A 177 -28.65 0.74 14.28
CA TYR A 177 -28.45 0.12 15.59
C TYR A 177 -29.65 0.35 16.51
N ILE A 178 -30.16 1.59 16.61
CA ILE A 178 -31.35 1.94 17.39
C ILE A 178 -32.59 1.18 16.92
N VAL A 179 -32.77 1.03 15.60
CA VAL A 179 -33.94 0.36 15.02
C VAL A 179 -33.88 -1.16 15.18
N GLU A 180 -32.68 -1.75 15.08
CA GLU A 180 -32.49 -3.20 15.13
C GLU A 180 -32.28 -3.74 16.55
N HIS A 181 -31.96 -2.89 17.54
CA HIS A 181 -31.77 -3.32 18.93
C HIS A 181 -33.08 -3.24 19.73
N SER A 182 -33.45 -4.36 20.36
CA SER A 182 -34.49 -4.39 21.38
C SER A 182 -34.08 -3.58 22.61
N GLU A 183 -34.96 -2.73 23.14
CA GLU A 183 -34.76 -1.86 24.31
C GLU A 183 -34.18 -2.58 25.54
N SER A 184 -34.30 -3.91 25.63
CA SER A 184 -33.73 -4.71 26.72
C SER A 184 -32.19 -4.80 26.73
N ASN A 185 -31.51 -4.55 25.60
CA ASN A 185 -30.06 -4.73 25.47
C ASN A 185 -29.27 -3.42 25.30
N CYS A 186 -29.94 -2.31 25.01
CA CYS A 186 -29.32 -1.00 24.86
C CYS A 186 -30.12 0.07 25.62
N PRO A 187 -29.52 0.76 26.60
CA PRO A 187 -30.17 1.88 27.27
C PRO A 187 -30.46 3.01 26.27
N SER A 188 -31.61 3.67 26.42
CA SER A 188 -31.96 4.88 25.66
C SER A 188 -30.81 5.91 25.68
N PHE A 189 -30.56 6.53 24.52
CA PHE A 189 -29.62 7.64 24.36
C PHE A 189 -30.20 8.98 24.84
N GLU A 190 -31.52 9.07 24.98
CA GLU A 190 -32.17 10.23 25.58
C GLU A 190 -31.71 10.29 27.05
N ASP A 191 -31.09 11.40 27.44
CA ASP A 191 -30.59 11.73 28.79
C ASP A 191 -29.16 11.32 29.19
N LYS A 192 -28.33 10.80 28.29
CA LYS A 192 -26.89 10.58 28.60
C LYS A 192 -26.01 11.67 28.01
N VAL A 193 -25.24 12.35 28.88
CA VAL A 193 -24.14 13.22 28.45
C VAL A 193 -23.11 12.36 27.74
N LEU A 194 -23.00 12.52 26.43
CA LEU A 194 -21.96 11.86 25.65
C LEU A 194 -20.58 12.31 26.18
N PRO A 195 -19.63 11.40 26.33
CA PRO A 195 -18.27 11.77 26.71
C PRO A 195 -17.74 12.84 25.75
N SER A 196 -17.17 13.91 26.28
CA SER A 196 -16.46 14.92 25.48
C SER A 196 -15.12 14.42 24.91
N ARG A 197 -14.83 13.12 25.11
CA ARG A 197 -13.59 12.44 24.73
C ARG A 197 -13.93 11.09 24.11
N VAL A 198 -13.23 10.75 23.03
CA VAL A 198 -13.39 9.50 22.26
C VAL A 198 -13.07 8.24 23.07
N ILE A 199 -12.33 8.39 24.17
CA ILE A 199 -11.91 7.29 25.04
C ILE A 199 -12.56 7.49 26.40
N ASP A 200 -13.47 6.59 26.75
CA ASP A 200 -13.98 6.44 28.12
C ASP A 200 -12.94 5.65 28.93
N ILE A 201 -12.31 6.33 29.89
CA ILE A 201 -11.26 5.79 30.76
C ILE A 201 -11.82 5.48 32.17
N GLY A 202 -13.14 5.36 32.31
CA GLY A 202 -13.79 5.09 33.60
C GLY A 202 -14.02 6.34 34.45
N SER A 203 -14.64 6.15 35.63
CA SER A 203 -14.81 7.22 36.63
C SER A 203 -13.50 7.46 37.40
N GLU A 204 -13.35 8.60 38.08
CA GLU A 204 -12.19 8.86 38.96
C GLU A 204 -11.91 7.71 39.95
N ASP A 205 -12.95 6.94 40.31
CA ASP A 205 -12.89 5.82 41.25
C ASP A 205 -12.54 4.47 40.60
N THR A 206 -12.54 4.38 39.27
CA THR A 206 -12.24 3.16 38.51
C THR A 206 -11.13 3.41 37.49
N ASN A 207 -9.90 3.04 37.87
CA ASN A 207 -8.75 2.90 36.98
C ASN A 207 -9.16 2.21 35.66
N PRO A 208 -8.85 2.78 34.49
CA PRO A 208 -7.45 3.12 34.13
C PRO A 208 -7.17 4.59 33.78
N TYR A 209 -5.91 5.02 33.99
CA TYR A 209 -5.39 6.31 33.52
C TYR A 209 -4.31 6.11 32.45
N LEU A 210 -4.24 7.05 31.49
CA LEU A 210 -3.23 7.06 30.44
C LEU A 210 -1.92 7.63 30.99
N LEU A 211 -0.86 6.83 30.97
CA LEU A 211 0.49 7.31 31.24
C LEU A 211 1.19 7.67 29.94
N ARG A 212 1.73 8.89 29.87
CA ARG A 212 2.63 9.27 28.79
C ARG A 212 3.95 8.51 28.99
N GLN A 213 4.28 7.63 28.05
CA GLN A 213 5.58 6.95 28.07
C GLN A 213 6.69 7.97 27.82
N THR A 214 7.41 8.36 28.87
CA THR A 214 8.68 9.08 28.74
C THR A 214 9.74 8.11 28.25
N VAL A 215 10.27 8.37 27.06
CA VAL A 215 11.47 7.68 26.58
C VAL A 215 12.61 8.07 27.53
N LEU A 216 13.12 7.10 28.28
CA LEU A 216 14.32 7.26 29.10
C LEU A 216 15.50 7.55 28.16
N GLY A 217 15.83 8.83 28.03
CA GLY A 217 17.03 9.30 27.38
C GLY A 217 18.26 8.87 28.17
N ALA A 218 19.18 8.23 27.46
CA ALA A 218 20.61 8.13 27.66
C ALA A 218 21.17 8.56 29.03
N ASN A 219 21.72 7.57 29.74
CA ASN A 219 22.62 7.76 30.88
C ASN A 219 23.72 8.78 30.57
N GLY A 220 23.70 9.90 31.27
CA GLY A 220 24.85 10.79 31.46
C GLY A 220 25.60 10.39 32.73
N SER A 221 26.89 10.08 32.54
CA SER A 221 28.03 10.48 33.36
C SER A 221 27.87 10.56 34.90
N HIS A 222 28.55 9.66 35.61
CA HIS A 222 29.45 10.00 36.72
C HIS A 222 30.49 8.89 36.92
#